data_AF-A0AAX0S3I4-F1
#
_entry.id   AF-A0AAX0S3I4-F1
#
_cell.length_a   1.000
_cell.length_b   1.000
_cell.length_c   1.000
_cell.angle_alpha   90.00
_cell.angle_beta   90.00
_cell.angle_gamma   90.00
#
_symmetry.space_group_name_H-M   'P 1'
#
loop_
_entity.id
_entity.type
_entity.pdbx_description
1 polymer ?
#
loop_
_entity_poly.entity_id
_entity_poly.type
_entity_poly.pdbx_seq_one_letter_code
_entity_poly.pdbx_strand_id
1 'polypeptide(L)'
;METIHPLKQISQIFQISLADIANELDVKRQTVNEWVGKRRRPIPKKHIPKIAAIFNLDERWFEKSLLKGSEVLELQRIYIDRNATFEEYEDFFVDDDGVEQVITKYYSPEQDVSRQLHEEEKVKSVIEDVQQLLERELGDYNNYYQDIMRGVLSIVDSKERGKVRMLSDVIDFLLYRDHGFGGFDIKDKNVEGKFDEIYEYYQKK
;
A
#
# COMPACT_ATOMS: atom_id res chain seq x y z
N MET A 1 1.34 -10.31 21.44
CA MET A 1 1.05 -11.05 20.19
C MET A 1 2.33 -11.73 19.74
N GLU A 2 2.31 -13.05 19.53
CA GLU A 2 3.46 -13.76 18.95
C GLU A 2 3.62 -13.27 17.51
N THR A 3 4.74 -12.61 17.19
CA THR A 3 4.97 -12.13 15.84
C THR A 3 5.09 -13.35 14.90
N ILE A 4 4.52 -13.27 13.71
CA ILE A 4 4.55 -14.36 12.72
C ILE A 4 5.73 -14.09 11.78
N HIS A 5 6.52 -15.13 11.46
CA HIS A 5 7.62 -15.00 10.51
C HIS A 5 7.07 -14.75 9.08
N PRO A 6 7.64 -13.83 8.28
CA PRO A 6 7.16 -13.50 6.93
C PRO A 6 6.90 -14.72 6.04
N LEU A 7 7.87 -15.64 5.90
CA LEU A 7 7.70 -16.88 5.13
C LEU A 7 6.47 -17.70 5.57
N LYS A 8 6.17 -17.79 6.87
CA LYS A 8 5.00 -18.55 7.36
C LYS A 8 3.69 -17.83 7.02
N GLN A 9 3.69 -16.51 7.06
CA GLN A 9 2.52 -15.72 6.72
C GLN A 9 2.25 -15.79 5.22
N ILE A 10 3.28 -15.64 4.39
CA ILE A 10 3.20 -15.82 2.93
C ILE A 10 2.72 -17.24 2.60
N SER A 11 3.28 -18.28 3.24
CA SER A 11 2.85 -19.66 3.01
C SER A 11 1.36 -19.87 3.32
N GLN A 12 0.84 -19.22 4.36
CA GLN A 12 -0.58 -19.27 4.72
C GLN A 12 -1.47 -18.55 3.70
N ILE A 13 -1.07 -17.37 3.23
CA ILE A 13 -1.82 -16.59 2.22
C ILE A 13 -1.91 -17.35 0.90
N PHE A 14 -0.78 -17.89 0.44
CA PHE A 14 -0.69 -18.60 -0.84
C PHE A 14 -1.10 -20.07 -0.76
N GLN A 15 -1.51 -20.53 0.41
CA GLN A 15 -1.94 -21.92 0.66
C GLN A 15 -0.88 -22.98 0.31
N ILE A 16 0.40 -22.62 0.40
CA ILE A 16 1.52 -23.55 0.16
C ILE A 16 2.02 -24.06 1.51
N SER A 17 2.09 -25.38 1.69
CA SER A 17 2.54 -25.91 2.98
C SER A 17 4.06 -25.78 3.14
N LEU A 18 4.53 -25.66 4.39
CA LEU A 18 5.98 -25.67 4.68
C LEU A 18 6.65 -27.00 4.26
N ALA A 19 5.87 -28.08 4.11
CA ALA A 19 6.37 -29.34 3.59
C ALA A 19 6.63 -29.25 2.08
N ASP A 20 5.73 -28.62 1.33
CA ASP A 20 5.89 -28.41 -0.11
C ASP A 20 7.11 -27.51 -0.39
N ILE A 21 7.28 -26.44 0.40
CA ILE A 21 8.48 -25.60 0.32
C ILE A 21 9.76 -26.42 0.57
N ALA A 22 9.74 -27.33 1.56
CA ALA A 22 10.90 -28.17 1.85
C ALA A 22 11.23 -29.11 0.69
N ASN A 23 10.20 -29.70 0.06
CA ASN A 23 10.34 -30.58 -1.09
C ASN A 23 10.92 -29.83 -2.30
N GLU A 24 10.39 -28.64 -2.62
CA GLU A 24 10.87 -27.81 -3.73
C GLU A 24 12.33 -27.32 -3.55
N LEU A 25 12.74 -27.13 -2.30
CA LEU A 25 14.11 -26.72 -1.96
C LEU A 25 15.09 -27.88 -1.84
N ASP A 26 14.63 -29.14 -1.90
CA ASP A 26 15.38 -30.35 -1.59
C ASP A 26 16.06 -30.28 -0.20
N VAL A 27 15.27 -29.92 0.81
CA VAL A 27 15.71 -29.85 2.21
C VAL A 27 14.76 -30.61 3.13
N LYS A 28 15.22 -30.92 4.34
CA LYS A 28 14.36 -31.56 5.34
C LYS A 28 13.28 -30.57 5.81
N ARG A 29 12.06 -31.07 6.02
CA ARG A 29 10.94 -30.29 6.61
C ARG A 29 11.32 -29.58 7.92
N GLN A 30 12.16 -30.22 8.74
CA GLN A 30 12.68 -29.61 9.98
C GLN A 30 13.45 -28.31 9.71
N THR A 31 14.22 -28.25 8.62
CA THR A 31 15.01 -27.06 8.26
C THR A 31 14.11 -25.86 8.01
N VAL A 32 13.02 -26.03 7.25
CA VAL A 32 12.05 -24.95 6.99
C VAL A 32 11.31 -24.55 8.27
N ASN A 33 10.93 -25.52 9.10
CA ASN A 33 10.29 -25.26 10.40
C ASN A 33 11.20 -24.44 11.35
N GLU A 34 12.52 -24.64 11.30
CA GLU A 34 13.48 -23.89 12.10
C GLU A 34 13.60 -22.42 11.66
N TRP A 35 13.38 -22.12 10.36
CA TRP A 35 13.35 -20.75 9.85
C TRP A 35 12.14 -19.98 10.38
N VAL A 36 10.96 -20.61 10.39
CA VAL A 36 9.72 -19.94 10.78
C VAL A 36 9.31 -20.12 12.25
N GLY A 37 10.00 -20.99 12.97
CA GLY A 37 9.71 -21.32 14.37
C GLY A 37 10.17 -20.24 15.36
N LYS A 38 9.98 -20.50 16.66
CA LYS A 38 10.28 -19.52 17.73
C LYS A 38 11.72 -19.00 17.75
N ARG A 39 12.68 -19.82 17.31
CA ARG A 39 14.11 -19.44 17.26
C ARG A 39 14.50 -18.64 16.02
N ARG A 40 13.62 -18.58 15.00
CA ARG A 40 13.78 -17.83 13.74
C ARG A 40 15.18 -17.86 13.15
N ARG A 41 15.66 -19.06 12.79
CA ARG A 41 16.96 -19.13 12.10
C ARG A 41 16.87 -18.35 10.78
N PRO A 42 17.86 -17.52 10.44
CA PRO A 42 17.86 -16.81 9.16
C PRO A 42 17.75 -17.80 8.00
N ILE A 43 16.91 -17.46 7.01
CA ILE A 43 16.86 -18.19 5.75
C ILE A 43 18.21 -17.98 5.04
N PRO A 44 18.95 -19.03 4.68
CA PRO A 44 20.20 -18.86 3.95
C PRO A 44 19.95 -18.17 2.61
N LYS A 45 20.76 -17.15 2.26
CA LYS A 45 20.59 -16.34 1.04
C LYS A 45 20.43 -17.17 -0.24
N LYS A 46 21.12 -18.31 -0.35
CA LYS A 46 21.00 -19.24 -1.48
C LYS A 46 19.59 -19.81 -1.72
N HIS A 47 18.73 -19.82 -0.69
CA HIS A 47 17.37 -20.33 -0.79
C HIS A 47 16.35 -19.22 -1.09
N ILE A 48 16.70 -17.94 -0.90
CA ILE A 48 15.78 -16.81 -1.10
C ILE A 48 15.25 -16.75 -2.55
N PRO A 49 16.09 -16.82 -3.61
CA PRO A 49 15.60 -16.80 -4.99
C PRO A 49 14.68 -17.99 -5.31
N LYS A 50 15.00 -19.17 -4.76
CA LYS A 50 14.19 -20.37 -4.97
C LYS A 50 12.83 -20.27 -4.29
N ILE A 51 12.80 -19.75 -3.06
CA ILE A 51 11.56 -19.51 -2.32
C ILE A 51 10.71 -18.48 -3.07
N ALA A 52 11.32 -17.37 -3.50
CA ALA A 52 10.66 -16.34 -4.30
C ALA A 52 10.00 -16.91 -5.56
N ALA A 53 10.69 -17.81 -6.26
CA ALA A 53 10.15 -18.52 -7.42
C ALA A 53 8.93 -19.42 -7.10
N ILE A 54 8.93 -20.15 -5.97
CA ILE A 54 7.78 -20.98 -5.55
C ILE A 54 6.49 -20.16 -5.45
N PHE A 55 6.60 -18.93 -4.93
CA PHE A 55 5.45 -18.03 -4.76
C PHE A 55 5.23 -17.10 -5.96
N ASN A 56 6.13 -17.10 -6.95
CA ASN A 56 6.21 -16.10 -8.01
C ASN A 56 6.16 -14.67 -7.42
N LEU A 57 7.00 -14.38 -6.42
CA LEU A 57 7.08 -13.10 -5.73
C LEU A 57 8.49 -12.54 -5.81
N ASP A 58 8.65 -11.24 -5.54
CA ASP A 58 9.97 -10.61 -5.43
C ASP A 58 10.73 -11.10 -4.18
N GLU A 59 12.06 -11.22 -4.28
CA GLU A 59 12.93 -11.68 -3.18
C GLU A 59 12.82 -10.80 -1.91
N ARG A 60 12.50 -9.50 -2.07
CA ARG A 60 12.34 -8.53 -0.98
C ARG A 60 11.38 -9.01 0.11
N TRP A 61 10.38 -9.82 -0.26
CA TRP A 61 9.38 -10.33 0.67
C TRP A 61 9.96 -11.32 1.69
N PHE A 62 11.02 -12.03 1.32
CA PHE A 62 11.65 -13.06 2.13
C PHE A 62 12.89 -12.57 2.88
N GLU A 63 13.37 -11.36 2.56
CA GLU A 63 14.45 -10.68 3.27
C GLU A 63 13.95 -9.86 4.47
N LYS A 64 12.65 -9.57 4.53
CA LYS A 64 12.03 -8.82 5.63
C LYS A 64 12.12 -9.58 6.95
N SER A 65 12.32 -8.83 8.04
CA SER A 65 12.27 -9.38 9.40
C SER A 65 10.83 -9.61 9.88
N LEU A 66 9.90 -8.76 9.44
CA LEU A 66 8.46 -8.80 9.69
C LEU A 66 7.75 -8.19 8.48
N LEU A 67 6.52 -8.65 8.23
CA LEU A 67 5.62 -8.00 7.28
C LEU A 67 4.83 -6.93 8.01
N LYS A 68 4.71 -5.77 7.38
CA LYS A 68 3.75 -4.73 7.79
C LYS A 68 2.33 -5.19 7.51
N GLY A 69 1.37 -4.55 8.13
CA GLY A 69 -0.02 -4.90 7.94
C GLY A 69 -0.57 -4.50 6.57
N SER A 70 -0.06 -3.44 5.95
CA SER A 70 -0.35 -3.07 4.54
C SER A 70 0.19 -4.13 3.57
N GLU A 71 1.43 -4.53 3.75
CA GLU A 71 2.12 -5.57 2.96
C GLU A 71 1.37 -6.91 2.96
N VAL A 72 0.74 -7.26 4.08
CA VAL A 72 -0.09 -8.48 4.17
C VAL A 72 -1.34 -8.37 3.30
N LEU A 73 -1.97 -7.19 3.24
CA LEU A 73 -3.10 -6.93 2.36
C LEU A 73 -2.66 -6.96 0.89
N GLU A 74 -1.51 -6.39 0.56
CA GLU A 74 -0.92 -6.46 -0.78
C GLU A 74 -0.72 -7.92 -1.23
N LEU A 75 -0.16 -8.77 -0.36
CA LEU A 75 0.06 -10.18 -0.65
C LEU A 75 -1.26 -10.97 -0.80
N GLN A 76 -2.29 -10.65 0.00
CA GLN A 76 -3.62 -11.24 -0.16
C GLN A 76 -4.26 -10.84 -1.48
N ARG A 77 -4.15 -9.56 -1.85
CA ARG A 77 -4.62 -9.03 -3.13
C ARG A 77 -3.94 -9.73 -4.31
N ILE A 78 -2.61 -9.86 -4.27
CA ILE A 78 -1.84 -10.59 -5.29
C ILE A 78 -2.34 -12.04 -5.43
N TYR A 79 -2.60 -12.73 -4.31
CA TYR A 79 -3.13 -14.08 -4.34
C TYR A 79 -4.52 -14.13 -4.99
N ILE A 80 -5.42 -13.23 -4.60
CA ILE A 80 -6.78 -13.15 -5.14
C ILE A 80 -6.75 -12.84 -6.64
N ASP A 81 -6.00 -11.81 -7.06
CA ASP A 81 -5.87 -11.41 -8.46
C ASP A 81 -5.37 -12.55 -9.36
N ARG A 82 -4.46 -13.39 -8.85
CA ARG A 82 -3.92 -14.55 -9.58
C ARG A 82 -4.87 -15.73 -9.68
N ASN A 83 -5.83 -15.83 -8.76
CA ASN A 83 -6.77 -16.95 -8.68
C ASN A 83 -8.21 -16.52 -8.98
N ALA A 84 -8.43 -15.27 -9.39
CA ALA A 84 -9.73 -14.73 -9.72
C ALA A 84 -10.34 -15.48 -10.90
N THR A 85 -11.61 -15.86 -10.76
CA THR A 85 -12.39 -16.48 -11.82
C THR A 85 -13.34 -15.45 -12.40
N PHE A 86 -13.54 -15.51 -13.72
CA PHE A 86 -14.44 -14.61 -14.42
C PHE A 86 -15.64 -15.38 -14.92
N GLU A 87 -16.81 -14.88 -14.57
CA GLU A 87 -18.09 -15.35 -15.08
C GLU A 87 -18.51 -14.44 -16.24
N GLU A 88 -18.94 -15.08 -17.32
CA GLU A 88 -19.52 -14.42 -18.48
C GLU A 88 -21.04 -14.32 -18.31
N TYR A 89 -21.61 -13.14 -18.55
CA TYR A 89 -23.05 -12.98 -18.63
C TYR A 89 -23.43 -12.01 -19.76
N GLU A 90 -24.58 -12.28 -20.37
CA GLU A 90 -25.18 -11.39 -21.35
C GLU A 90 -25.99 -10.30 -20.64
N ASP A 91 -25.79 -9.05 -21.04
CA ASP A 91 -26.59 -7.92 -20.62
C ASP A 91 -27.26 -7.28 -21.83
N PHE A 92 -28.46 -6.76 -21.62
CA PHE A 92 -29.33 -6.27 -22.67
C PHE A 92 -29.54 -4.78 -22.47
N PHE A 93 -29.28 -3.99 -23.50
CA PHE A 93 -29.62 -2.57 -23.50
C PHE A 93 -30.31 -2.20 -24.80
N VAL A 94 -31.14 -1.18 -24.74
CA VAL A 94 -31.82 -0.62 -25.91
C VAL A 94 -31.02 0.60 -26.34
N ASP A 95 -30.62 0.63 -27.62
CA ASP A 95 -29.94 1.80 -28.18
C ASP A 95 -30.89 2.96 -28.48
N ASP A 96 -30.35 4.09 -28.91
CA ASP A 96 -31.12 5.31 -29.20
C ASP A 96 -32.14 5.12 -30.35
N ASP A 97 -31.96 4.08 -31.17
CA ASP A 97 -32.87 3.71 -32.27
C ASP A 97 -33.95 2.70 -31.83
N GLY A 98 -33.96 2.31 -30.55
CA GLY A 98 -34.94 1.37 -30.00
C GLY A 98 -34.62 -0.10 -30.28
N VAL A 99 -33.40 -0.42 -30.73
CA VAL A 99 -32.97 -1.80 -31.03
C VAL A 99 -32.32 -2.41 -29.78
N GLU A 100 -32.76 -3.61 -29.42
CA GLU A 100 -32.17 -4.38 -28.32
C GLU A 100 -30.81 -4.96 -28.75
N GLN A 101 -29.77 -4.56 -28.02
CA GLN A 101 -28.40 -4.99 -28.22
C GLN A 101 -28.00 -5.92 -27.08
N VAL A 102 -27.29 -7.01 -27.41
CA VAL A 102 -26.71 -7.93 -26.44
C VAL A 102 -25.22 -7.61 -26.30
N ILE A 103 -24.77 -7.37 -25.08
CA ILE A 103 -23.34 -7.25 -24.75
C ILE A 103 -22.92 -8.34 -23.79
N THR A 104 -21.79 -8.95 -24.11
CA THR A 104 -21.10 -9.86 -23.20
C THR A 104 -20.34 -9.04 -22.16
N LYS A 105 -20.62 -9.29 -20.88
CA LYS A 105 -19.88 -8.73 -19.74
C LYS A 105 -19.18 -9.84 -18.97
N TYR A 106 -18.08 -9.45 -18.32
CA TYR A 106 -17.29 -10.32 -17.46
C TYR A 106 -17.32 -9.78 -16.03
N TYR A 107 -17.59 -10.64 -15.06
CA TYR A 107 -17.61 -10.29 -13.64
C TYR A 107 -16.79 -11.29 -12.82
N SER A 108 -16.14 -10.79 -11.78
CA SER A 108 -15.42 -11.62 -10.81
C SER A 108 -15.72 -11.09 -9.40
N PRO A 109 -16.41 -11.86 -8.55
CA PRO A 109 -16.56 -11.54 -7.14
C PRO A 109 -15.21 -11.33 -6.44
N GLU A 110 -14.19 -12.09 -6.85
CA GLU A 110 -12.83 -12.00 -6.32
C GLU A 110 -12.19 -10.64 -6.60
N GLN A 111 -12.46 -10.05 -7.79
CA GLN A 111 -11.96 -8.72 -8.11
C GLN A 111 -12.59 -7.62 -7.26
N ASP A 112 -13.85 -7.78 -6.84
CA ASP A 112 -14.47 -6.84 -5.91
C ASP A 112 -13.83 -6.91 -4.53
N VAL A 113 -13.52 -8.11 -4.05
CA VAL A 113 -12.75 -8.30 -2.81
C VAL A 113 -11.35 -7.72 -2.96
N SER A 114 -10.67 -7.96 -4.08
CA SER A 114 -9.35 -7.39 -4.37
C SER A 114 -9.36 -5.86 -4.34
N ARG A 115 -10.40 -5.23 -4.89
CA ARG A 115 -10.59 -3.78 -4.86
C ARG A 115 -10.77 -3.24 -3.44
N GLN A 116 -11.60 -3.91 -2.63
CA GLN A 116 -11.77 -3.55 -1.22
C GLN A 116 -10.45 -3.65 -0.44
N LEU A 117 -9.70 -4.75 -0.63
CA LEU A 117 -8.39 -4.92 0.00
C LEU A 117 -7.40 -3.84 -0.43
N HIS A 118 -7.43 -3.39 -1.68
CA HIS A 118 -6.58 -2.29 -2.16
C HIS A 118 -6.94 -0.96 -1.46
N GLU A 119 -8.22 -0.67 -1.24
CA GLU A 119 -8.63 0.52 -0.48
C GLU A 119 -8.15 0.46 0.97
N GLU A 120 -8.31 -0.70 1.62
CA GLU A 120 -7.80 -0.94 2.97
C GLU A 120 -6.26 -0.85 3.05
N GLU A 121 -5.56 -1.41 2.06
CA GLU A 121 -4.10 -1.38 1.93
C GLU A 121 -3.59 0.07 1.92
N LYS A 122 -4.20 0.94 1.10
CA LYS A 122 -3.84 2.36 1.00
C LYS A 122 -3.99 3.07 2.34
N VAL A 123 -5.13 2.91 3.00
CA VAL A 123 -5.38 3.54 4.31
C VAL A 123 -4.34 3.06 5.32
N LYS A 124 -4.09 1.76 5.36
CA LYS A 124 -3.17 1.16 6.32
C LYS A 124 -1.72 1.57 6.08
N SER A 125 -1.28 1.66 4.83
CA SER A 125 0.06 2.14 4.46
C SER A 125 0.28 3.56 4.98
N VAL A 126 -0.68 4.47 4.78
CA VAL A 126 -0.58 5.86 5.27
C VAL A 126 -0.45 5.89 6.80
N ILE A 127 -1.24 5.09 7.52
CA ILE A 127 -1.15 5.01 8.99
C ILE A 127 0.24 4.51 9.42
N GLU A 128 0.74 3.45 8.80
CA GLU A 128 2.04 2.88 9.12
C GLU A 128 3.19 3.86 8.84
N ASP A 129 3.09 4.66 7.78
CA ASP A 129 4.08 5.68 7.43
C ASP A 129 4.05 6.85 8.43
N VAL A 130 2.86 7.29 8.83
CA VAL A 130 2.71 8.29 9.91
C VAL A 130 3.29 7.75 11.21
N GLN A 131 3.00 6.51 11.58
CA GLN A 131 3.56 5.90 12.80
C GLN A 131 5.09 5.87 12.79
N GLN A 132 5.70 5.40 11.69
CA GLN A 132 7.15 5.39 11.54
C GLN A 132 7.76 6.80 11.64
N LEU A 133 7.12 7.80 11.02
CA LEU A 133 7.55 9.20 11.11
C LEU A 133 7.50 9.69 12.56
N LEU A 134 6.40 9.42 13.28
CA LEU A 134 6.25 9.86 14.67
C LEU A 134 7.20 9.13 15.63
N GLU A 135 7.52 7.86 15.37
CA GLU A 135 8.43 7.05 16.19
C GLU A 135 9.90 7.43 15.99
N ARG A 136 10.31 7.77 14.76
CA ARG A 136 11.71 8.15 14.44
C ARG A 136 12.17 9.38 15.21
N GLU A 137 11.24 10.27 15.53
CA GLU A 137 11.50 11.59 16.11
C GLU A 137 11.32 11.62 17.63
N LEU A 138 10.99 10.49 18.27
CA LEU A 138 10.91 10.36 19.74
C LEU A 138 12.27 10.54 20.46
N GLY A 139 13.36 10.65 19.70
CA GLY A 139 14.71 10.92 20.22
C GLY A 139 14.95 12.39 20.59
N ASP A 140 14.17 13.32 20.04
CA ASP A 140 14.15 14.71 20.46
C ASP A 140 12.93 14.93 21.36
N TYR A 141 13.07 15.64 22.48
CA TYR A 141 11.94 16.12 23.30
C TYR A 141 11.00 17.09 22.54
N ASN A 142 11.15 17.20 21.23
CA ASN A 142 10.46 18.08 20.33
C ASN A 142 9.30 17.35 19.65
N ASN A 143 8.07 17.61 20.13
CA ASN A 143 6.84 17.07 19.54
C ASN A 143 6.44 17.77 18.23
N TYR A 144 7.35 18.47 17.55
CA TYR A 144 7.06 19.31 16.38
C TYR A 144 6.23 18.59 15.30
N TYR A 145 6.64 17.39 14.88
CA TYR A 145 5.91 16.62 13.87
C TYR A 145 4.57 16.09 14.40
N GLN A 146 4.48 15.74 15.69
CA GLN A 146 3.21 15.36 16.29
C GLN A 146 2.22 16.54 16.31
N ASP A 147 2.69 17.74 16.62
CA ASP A 147 1.87 18.94 16.66
C ASP A 147 1.45 19.38 15.26
N ILE A 148 2.32 19.27 14.25
CA ILE A 148 1.94 19.43 12.83
C ILE A 148 0.85 18.44 12.46
N MET A 149 1.05 17.14 12.72
CA MET A 149 0.07 16.12 12.35
C MET A 149 -1.27 16.32 13.06
N ARG A 150 -1.26 16.72 14.34
CA ARG A 150 -2.49 17.13 15.05
C ARG A 150 -3.17 18.33 14.41
N GLY A 151 -2.39 19.33 13.97
CA GLY A 151 -2.91 20.49 13.25
C GLY A 151 -3.57 20.09 11.94
N VAL A 152 -2.90 19.28 11.13
CA VAL A 152 -3.42 18.71 9.87
C VAL A 152 -4.72 17.96 10.12
N LEU A 153 -4.73 17.04 11.08
CA LEU A 153 -5.93 16.28 11.45
C LEU A 153 -7.08 17.19 11.88
N SER A 154 -6.81 18.24 12.66
CA SER A 154 -7.84 19.19 13.10
C SER A 154 -8.45 19.98 11.94
N ILE A 155 -7.66 20.28 10.90
CA ILE A 155 -8.13 20.96 9.69
C ILE A 155 -8.97 20.01 8.85
N VAL A 156 -8.49 18.79 8.63
CA VAL A 156 -9.18 17.76 7.82
C VAL A 156 -10.50 17.32 8.46
N ASP A 157 -10.54 17.19 9.78
CA ASP A 157 -11.76 16.85 10.54
C ASP A 157 -12.73 18.04 10.65
N SER A 158 -12.29 19.26 10.31
CA SER A 158 -13.16 20.44 10.37
C SER A 158 -14.31 20.34 9.36
N LYS A 159 -15.52 20.78 9.77
CA LYS A 159 -16.66 20.93 8.83
C LYS A 159 -16.44 22.06 7.81
N GLU A 160 -15.36 22.82 7.93
CA GLU A 160 -15.04 23.98 7.09
C GLU A 160 -14.28 23.54 5.82
N ARG A 161 -15.03 23.16 4.77
CA ARG A 161 -14.46 22.73 3.47
C ARG A 161 -13.43 23.70 2.87
N GLY A 162 -13.54 24.99 3.19
CA GLY A 162 -12.57 26.01 2.75
C GLY A 162 -11.17 25.79 3.30
N LYS A 163 -11.03 25.45 4.59
CA LYS A 163 -9.72 25.19 5.22
C LYS A 163 -9.07 23.92 4.68
N VAL A 164 -9.87 22.87 4.46
CA VAL A 164 -9.40 21.62 3.85
C VAL A 164 -8.88 21.87 2.43
N ARG A 165 -9.64 22.65 1.63
CA ARG A 165 -9.21 23.03 0.28
C ARG A 165 -7.91 23.83 0.29
N MET A 166 -7.80 24.84 1.14
CA MET A 166 -6.57 25.63 1.27
C MET A 166 -5.37 24.77 1.68
N LEU A 167 -5.57 23.83 2.61
CA LEU A 167 -4.52 22.89 3.00
C LEU A 167 -4.08 22.01 1.81
N SER A 168 -5.03 21.52 1.01
CA SER A 168 -4.72 20.77 -0.22
C SER A 168 -3.91 21.61 -1.20
N ASP A 169 -4.36 22.83 -1.51
CA ASP A 169 -3.69 23.72 -2.45
C ASP A 169 -2.23 24.03 -2.01
N VAL A 170 -2.00 24.21 -0.70
CA VAL A 170 -0.65 24.41 -0.13
C VAL A 170 0.22 23.16 -0.29
N ILE A 171 -0.31 21.98 0.02
CA ILE A 171 0.44 20.73 -0.11
C ILE A 171 0.79 20.47 -1.58
N ASP A 172 -0.17 20.64 -2.48
CA ASP A 172 0.04 20.47 -3.93
C ASP A 172 1.11 21.46 -4.43
N PHE A 173 1.02 22.74 -4.06
CA PHE A 173 2.04 23.73 -4.42
C PHE A 173 3.46 23.28 -4.01
N LEU A 174 3.62 22.83 -2.76
CA LEU A 174 4.92 22.43 -2.22
C LEU A 174 5.46 21.16 -2.90
N LEU A 175 4.60 20.18 -3.20
CA LEU A 175 5.00 18.92 -3.84
C LEU A 175 5.39 19.11 -5.31
N TYR A 176 4.63 19.88 -6.08
CA TYR A 176 4.86 19.99 -7.53
C TYR A 176 6.00 20.94 -7.89
N ARG A 177 6.32 21.92 -7.04
CA ARG A 177 7.38 22.91 -7.33
C ARG A 177 8.77 22.29 -7.42
N ASP A 178 9.08 21.32 -6.56
CA ASP A 178 10.40 20.69 -6.50
C ASP A 178 10.62 19.62 -7.58
N HIS A 179 9.54 19.16 -8.24
CA HIS A 179 9.59 18.03 -9.18
C HIS A 179 9.64 18.41 -10.66
N GLY A 180 9.51 19.70 -11.03
CA GLY A 180 9.68 20.17 -12.42
C GLY A 180 8.71 19.59 -13.46
N PHE A 181 7.82 18.68 -13.06
CA PHE A 181 6.74 18.13 -13.87
C PHE A 181 5.49 18.99 -13.64
N GLY A 182 4.98 19.57 -14.73
CA GLY A 182 3.96 20.60 -14.71
C GLY A 182 2.59 20.18 -14.17
N GLY A 183 1.81 21.18 -13.77
CA GLY A 183 0.37 21.07 -13.58
C GLY A 183 -0.20 21.58 -12.25
N PHE A 184 0.45 22.50 -11.55
CA PHE A 184 -0.23 23.23 -10.47
C PHE A 184 -0.96 24.44 -11.08
N ASP A 185 -2.28 24.37 -11.18
CA ASP A 185 -3.13 25.44 -11.74
C ASP A 185 -3.94 26.11 -10.62
N ILE A 186 -3.34 27.10 -9.96
CA ILE A 186 -4.13 28.00 -9.11
C ILE A 186 -4.90 28.93 -10.04
N LYS A 187 -6.23 28.74 -10.07
CA LYS A 187 -7.15 29.58 -10.85
C LYS A 187 -7.07 31.09 -10.48
N ASP A 188 -6.55 31.43 -9.30
CA ASP A 188 -6.30 32.78 -8.82
C ASP A 188 -4.79 33.09 -8.67
N LYS A 189 -4.25 33.87 -9.61
CA LYS A 189 -2.84 34.28 -9.64
C LYS A 189 -2.40 35.11 -8.43
N ASN A 190 -3.33 35.77 -7.72
CA ASN A 190 -2.97 36.51 -6.50
C ASN A 190 -2.70 35.56 -5.32
N VAL A 191 -3.29 34.37 -5.35
CA VAL A 191 -3.04 33.31 -4.36
C VAL A 191 -1.71 32.63 -4.67
N GLU A 192 -1.41 32.40 -5.95
CA GLU A 192 -0.11 31.89 -6.42
C GLU A 192 1.06 32.78 -5.99
N GLY A 193 0.99 34.09 -6.26
CA GLY A 193 2.05 35.03 -5.89
C GLY A 193 2.30 35.10 -4.37
N LYS A 194 1.26 34.92 -3.55
CA LYS A 194 1.41 34.85 -2.08
C LYS A 194 2.11 33.56 -1.63
N PHE A 195 1.82 32.43 -2.27
CA PHE A 195 2.54 31.19 -1.95
C PHE A 195 4.01 31.25 -2.38
N ASP A 196 4.31 31.92 -3.50
CA ASP A 196 5.69 32.18 -3.93
C ASP A 196 6.48 33.00 -2.91
N GLU A 197 5.92 34.12 -2.45
CA GLU A 197 6.55 34.98 -1.45
C GLU A 197 6.83 34.23 -0.14
N ILE A 198 5.86 33.45 0.34
CA ILE A 198 5.99 32.64 1.55
C ILE A 198 7.09 31.59 1.35
N TYR A 199 7.07 30.86 0.25
CA TYR A 199 8.05 29.79 -0.02
C TYR A 199 9.47 30.33 -0.13
N GLU A 200 9.68 31.42 -0.88
CA GLU A 200 11.00 32.05 -0.99
C GLU A 200 11.55 32.52 0.35
N TYR A 201 10.69 33.05 1.23
CA TYR A 201 11.10 33.48 2.57
C TYR A 201 11.67 32.32 3.40
N TYR A 202 11.07 31.13 3.31
CA TYR A 202 11.51 29.95 4.07
C TYR A 202 12.69 29.20 3.43
N GLN A 203 12.97 29.39 2.14
CA GLN A 203 14.15 28.82 1.46
C GLN A 203 15.44 29.64 1.65
N LYS A 204 15.33 30.93 2.00
CA LYS A 204 16.48 31.84 2.17
C LYS A 204 17.08 31.83 3.60
N LYS A 205 16.60 30.96 4.48
CA LYS A 205 17.13 30.74 5.84
C LYS A 205 17.80 29.38 5.93
#